data_AF-A0A7V5PBB2-F1
#
_entry.id   AF-A0A7V5PBB2-F1
#
_cell.length_a   1.000
_cell.length_b   1.000
_cell.length_c   1.000
_cell.angle_alpha   90.00
_cell.angle_beta   90.00
_cell.angle_gamma   90.00
#
_symmetry.space_group_name_H-M   'P 1'
#
loop_
_entity.id
_entity.type
_entity.pdbx_description
1 polymer ?
#
loop_
_entity_poly.entity_id
_entity_poly.type
_entity_poly.pdbx_seq_one_letter_code
_entity_poly.pdbx_strand_id
1 'polypeptide(L)'
;MVARAATGQYSRIRQRRSGLALARDILKPVFVHGFLIFSCLVMALPFIWMVLSSLKAQPEIFVFPPRLLPRAWLWQNYVDTVKAMPFGWFTYNSLKIAFLTVVGQSLSASLAAYAFARLRFPGREFCFMLWLGCMMIP
;
A
#
# COMPACT_ATOMS: atom_id res chain seq x y z
N MET A 1 -49.23 17.37 -31.38
CA MET A 1 -48.75 18.65 -30.78
C MET A 1 -48.41 18.50 -29.28
N VAL A 2 -47.84 17.36 -28.83
CA VAL A 2 -47.59 17.09 -27.38
C VAL A 2 -46.12 16.77 -27.06
N ALA A 3 -45.26 16.52 -28.06
CA ALA A 3 -43.87 16.10 -27.85
C ALA A 3 -42.86 17.24 -27.52
N ARG A 4 -43.29 18.51 -27.45
CA ARG A 4 -42.39 19.65 -27.20
C ARG A 4 -42.34 20.14 -25.74
N ALA A 5 -43.19 19.59 -24.87
CA ALA A 5 -43.27 20.04 -23.47
C ALA A 5 -42.27 19.35 -22.53
N ALA A 6 -41.88 18.09 -22.82
CA ALA A 6 -40.99 17.32 -21.95
C ALA A 6 -39.52 17.75 -22.05
N THR A 7 -39.10 18.30 -23.20
CA THR A 7 -37.71 18.72 -23.45
C THR A 7 -37.31 19.97 -22.66
N GLY A 8 -38.28 20.77 -22.22
CA GLY A 8 -38.05 22.01 -21.44
C GLY A 8 -37.89 21.79 -19.93
N GLN A 9 -38.31 20.64 -19.40
CA GLN A 9 -38.25 20.34 -17.96
C GLN A 9 -36.96 19.60 -17.56
N TYR A 10 -36.41 18.75 -18.42
CA TYR A 10 -35.14 18.05 -18.15
C TYR A 10 -33.92 18.99 -18.11
N SER A 11 -33.99 20.16 -18.77
CA SER A 11 -32.88 21.14 -18.76
C SER A 11 -32.86 22.02 -17.51
N ARG A 12 -33.99 22.18 -16.79
CA ARG A 12 -34.11 23.12 -15.65
C ARG A 12 -33.68 22.55 -14.31
N ILE A 13 -33.64 21.23 -14.15
CA ILE A 13 -33.24 20.58 -12.88
C ILE A 13 -31.71 20.63 -12.65
N ARG A 14 -30.93 20.96 -13.70
CA ARG A 14 -29.45 21.02 -13.61
C ARG A 14 -28.89 22.36 -13.11
N GLN A 15 -29.70 23.43 -13.07
CA GLN A 15 -29.17 24.79 -13.19
C GLN A 15 -29.34 25.69 -11.95
N ARG A 16 -29.32 25.11 -10.74
CA ARG A 16 -29.23 25.92 -9.50
C ARG A 16 -28.38 25.27 -8.41
N ARG A 17 -27.19 24.77 -8.77
CA ARG A 17 -26.14 24.59 -7.75
C ARG A 17 -25.73 25.99 -7.28
N SER A 18 -26.04 26.32 -6.03
CA SER A 18 -25.60 27.55 -5.40
C SER A 18 -24.07 27.69 -5.52
N GLY A 19 -23.53 28.91 -5.62
CA GLY A 19 -22.08 29.12 -5.70
C GLY A 19 -21.31 28.46 -4.55
N LEU A 20 -21.95 28.34 -3.38
CA LEU A 20 -21.43 27.60 -2.22
C LEU A 20 -21.33 26.08 -2.44
N ALA A 21 -22.29 25.48 -3.16
CA ALA A 21 -22.23 24.06 -3.51
C ALA A 21 -21.10 23.79 -4.51
N LEU A 22 -20.90 24.66 -5.51
CA LEU A 22 -19.78 24.58 -6.45
C LEU A 22 -18.42 24.76 -5.78
N ALA A 23 -18.30 25.76 -4.89
CA ALA A 23 -17.07 25.97 -4.12
C ALA A 23 -16.74 24.76 -3.23
N ARG A 24 -17.73 24.19 -2.53
CA ARG A 24 -17.56 22.97 -1.73
C ARG A 24 -17.15 21.76 -2.57
N ASP A 25 -17.73 21.61 -3.76
CA ASP A 25 -17.46 20.49 -4.66
C ASP A 25 -16.03 20.57 -5.26
N ILE A 26 -15.40 21.75 -5.29
CA ILE A 26 -14.00 21.95 -5.75
C ILE A 26 -13.01 21.94 -4.57
N LEU A 27 -13.36 22.57 -3.44
CA LEU A 27 -12.47 22.70 -2.29
C LEU A 27 -12.19 21.34 -1.63
N LYS A 28 -13.20 20.46 -1.55
CA LYS A 28 -13.06 19.10 -1.02
C LYS A 28 -12.02 18.27 -1.78
N PRO A 29 -12.13 18.07 -3.11
CA PRO A 29 -11.13 17.29 -3.83
C PRO A 29 -9.76 17.96 -3.78
N VAL A 30 -9.64 19.28 -3.90
CA VAL A 30 -8.33 19.96 -3.81
C VAL A 30 -7.66 19.69 -2.47
N PHE A 31 -8.40 19.80 -1.37
CA PHE A 31 -7.87 19.48 -0.04
C PHE A 31 -7.49 18.00 0.10
N VAL A 32 -8.35 17.08 -0.34
CA VAL A 32 -8.09 15.63 -0.29
C VAL A 32 -6.87 15.25 -1.12
N HIS A 33 -6.75 15.75 -2.35
CA HIS A 33 -5.59 15.48 -3.20
C HIS A 33 -4.32 16.12 -2.64
N GLY A 34 -4.41 17.35 -2.12
CA GLY A 34 -3.29 18.00 -1.46
C GLY A 34 -2.78 17.21 -0.25
N PHE A 35 -3.69 16.75 0.61
CA PHE A 35 -3.35 15.89 1.76
C PHE A 35 -2.77 14.54 1.34
N LEU A 36 -3.32 13.89 0.32
CA LEU A 36 -2.81 12.62 -0.20
C LEU A 36 -1.41 12.78 -0.80
N ILE A 37 -1.17 13.83 -1.58
CA ILE A 37 0.15 14.13 -2.15
C ILE A 37 1.15 14.39 -1.03
N PHE A 38 0.80 15.22 -0.05
CA PHE A 38 1.65 15.48 1.10
C PHE A 38 2.00 14.19 1.86
N SER A 39 1.00 13.36 2.17
CA SER A 39 1.21 12.10 2.87
C SER A 39 2.10 11.14 2.08
N CYS A 40 1.90 11.06 0.76
CA CYS A 40 2.74 10.27 -0.13
C CYS A 40 4.21 10.75 -0.10
N LEU A 41 4.44 12.06 -0.16
CA LEU A 41 5.79 12.63 -0.09
C LEU A 41 6.47 12.30 1.24
N VAL A 42 5.76 12.47 2.37
CA VAL A 42 6.28 12.14 3.70
C VAL A 42 6.64 10.66 3.81
N MET A 43 5.78 9.76 3.32
CA MET A 43 6.07 8.32 3.31
C MET A 43 7.20 7.93 2.35
N ALA A 44 7.40 8.69 1.27
CA ALA A 44 8.47 8.45 0.29
C ALA A 44 9.86 8.88 0.81
N LEU A 45 9.94 9.83 1.75
CA LEU A 45 11.19 10.34 2.31
C LEU A 45 12.18 9.23 2.76
N PRO A 46 11.80 8.24 3.59
CA PRO A 46 12.72 7.18 4.00
C PRO A 46 13.25 6.35 2.81
N PHE A 47 12.43 6.13 1.77
CA PHE A 47 12.85 5.40 0.58
C PHE A 47 13.81 6.22 -0.29
N ILE A 48 13.54 7.52 -0.44
CA ILE A 48 14.45 8.45 -1.13
C ILE A 48 15.79 8.47 -0.38
N TRP A 49 15.77 8.56 0.95
CA TRP A 49 16.96 8.50 1.77
C TRP A 49 17.73 7.19 1.61
N MET A 50 17.03 6.06 1.55
CA MET A 50 17.61 4.73 1.34
C MET A 50 18.36 4.66 0.00
N VAL A 51 17.75 5.12 -1.09
CA VAL A 51 18.37 5.12 -2.43
C VAL A 51 19.55 6.08 -2.51
N LEU A 52 19.43 7.28 -1.93
CA LEU A 52 20.56 8.22 -1.89
C LEU A 52 21.71 7.67 -1.06
N SER A 53 21.42 6.95 0.02
CA SER A 53 22.45 6.40 0.91
C SER A 53 23.12 5.15 0.35
N SER A 54 22.44 4.33 -0.46
CA SER A 54 23.06 3.20 -1.15
C SER A 54 24.10 3.63 -2.19
N LEU A 55 24.04 4.88 -2.65
CA LEU A 55 24.97 5.47 -3.61
C LEU A 55 26.12 6.27 -2.96
N LYS A 56 26.12 6.41 -1.62
CA LYS A 56 27.17 7.14 -0.88
C LYS A 56 28.40 6.27 -0.63
N ALA A 57 29.53 6.92 -0.37
CA ALA A 57 30.71 6.25 0.18
C ALA A 57 30.45 5.83 1.63
N GLN A 58 30.95 4.67 2.06
CA GLN A 58 30.74 4.15 3.41
C GLN A 58 31.09 5.14 4.56
N PRO A 59 32.21 5.88 4.54
CA PRO A 59 32.49 6.87 5.59
C PRO A 59 31.53 8.07 5.57
N GLU A 60 30.88 8.37 4.43
CA GLU A 60 29.94 9.49 4.29
C GLU A 60 28.60 9.22 5.01
N ILE A 61 28.25 7.94 5.21
CA ILE A 61 27.02 7.52 5.91
C ILE A 61 27.07 7.87 7.41
N PHE A 62 28.27 7.92 7.99
CA PHE A 62 28.47 8.15 9.44
C PHE A 62 28.78 9.62 9.80
N VAL A 63 28.75 10.54 8.84
CA VAL A 63 29.04 11.96 9.09
C VAL A 63 27.80 12.67 9.66
N PHE A 64 28.00 13.52 10.67
CA PHE A 64 26.97 14.39 11.24
C PHE A 64 27.28 15.88 10.94
N PRO A 65 26.35 16.69 10.42
CA PRO A 65 25.00 16.33 10.00
C PRO A 65 24.97 15.43 8.75
N PRO A 66 24.03 14.48 8.67
CA PRO A 66 23.96 13.53 7.56
C PRO A 66 23.55 14.28 6.29
N ARG A 67 24.33 14.08 5.23
CA ARG A 67 24.16 14.78 3.96
C ARG A 67 22.98 14.18 3.19
N LEU A 68 22.11 15.03 2.66
CA LEU A 68 20.99 14.58 1.83
C LEU A 68 21.51 13.99 0.52
N LEU A 69 22.37 14.73 -0.19
CA LEU A 69 22.93 14.31 -1.48
C LEU A 69 24.32 13.67 -1.33
N PRO A 70 24.64 12.64 -2.13
CA PRO A 70 25.98 12.03 -2.16
C PRO A 70 27.02 12.98 -2.75
N ARG A 71 28.25 12.99 -2.20
CA ARG A 71 29.40 13.69 -2.81
C ARG A 71 29.83 13.06 -4.13
N ALA A 72 29.84 11.73 -4.17
CA ALA A 72 30.16 10.93 -5.34
C ALA A 72 29.09 9.86 -5.52
N TRP A 73 28.59 9.71 -6.74
CA TRP A 73 27.56 8.73 -7.07
C TRP A 73 28.22 7.37 -7.32
N LEU A 74 28.24 6.51 -6.31
CA LEU A 74 28.92 5.22 -6.35
C LEU A 74 27.98 4.09 -6.78
N TRP A 75 27.70 4.00 -8.08
CA TRP A 75 26.95 2.88 -8.66
C TRP A 75 27.65 1.53 -8.48
N GLN A 76 28.98 1.55 -8.32
CA GLN A 76 29.79 0.36 -8.07
C GLN A 76 29.35 -0.41 -6.82
N ASN A 77 28.76 0.26 -5.83
CA ASN A 77 28.21 -0.35 -4.62
C ASN A 77 27.22 -1.49 -4.93
N TYR A 78 26.41 -1.35 -5.99
CA TYR A 78 25.47 -2.40 -6.42
C TYR A 78 26.20 -3.62 -7.00
N VAL A 79 27.22 -3.39 -7.83
CA VAL A 79 28.01 -4.46 -8.44
C VAL A 79 28.79 -5.21 -7.37
N ASP A 80 29.41 -4.47 -6.44
CA ASP A 80 30.20 -5.04 -5.35
C ASP A 80 29.32 -5.85 -4.40
N THR A 81 28.10 -5.38 -4.09
CA THR A 81 27.15 -6.11 -3.24
C THR A 81 26.73 -7.44 -3.86
N VAL A 82 26.41 -7.45 -5.15
CA VAL A 82 26.00 -8.67 -5.87
C VAL A 82 27.17 -9.66 -6.02
N LYS A 83 28.41 -9.18 -6.05
CA LYS A 83 29.62 -10.03 -6.06
C LYS A 83 30.02 -10.51 -4.67
N ALA A 84 29.83 -9.69 -3.63
CA ALA A 84 30.25 -9.98 -2.26
C ALA A 84 29.41 -11.08 -1.61
N MET A 85 28.15 -11.23 -2.02
CA MET A 85 27.24 -12.24 -1.48
C MET A 85 26.43 -12.93 -2.58
N PRO A 86 26.00 -14.19 -2.38
CA PRO A 86 25.15 -14.91 -3.32
C PRO A 86 23.70 -14.38 -3.32
N PHE A 87 23.51 -13.12 -3.73
CA PHE A 87 22.23 -12.41 -3.66
C PHE A 87 21.10 -13.12 -4.42
N GLY A 88 21.43 -13.77 -5.53
CA GLY A 88 20.48 -14.58 -6.30
C GLY A 88 19.91 -15.76 -5.50
N TRP A 89 20.74 -16.43 -4.70
CA TRP A 89 20.30 -17.54 -3.85
C TRP A 89 19.40 -17.07 -2.71
N PHE A 90 19.73 -15.94 -2.06
CA PHE A 90 18.88 -15.36 -1.03
C PHE A 90 17.52 -14.92 -1.57
N THR A 91 17.52 -14.29 -2.75
CA THR A 91 16.30 -13.88 -3.44
C THR A 91 15.45 -15.09 -3.82
N TYR A 92 16.06 -16.13 -4.40
CA TYR A 92 15.36 -17.36 -4.78
C TYR A 92 14.74 -18.08 -3.58
N ASN A 93 15.52 -18.23 -2.49
CA ASN A 93 15.02 -18.87 -1.27
C ASN A 93 13.83 -18.09 -0.67
N SER A 94 13.93 -16.76 -0.62
CA SER A 94 12.85 -15.90 -0.12
C SER A 94 11.60 -15.99 -0.99
N LEU A 95 11.76 -15.93 -2.32
CA LEU A 95 10.65 -16.09 -3.27
C LEU A 95 9.99 -17.46 -3.14
N LYS A 96 10.79 -18.53 -3.04
CA LYS A 96 10.30 -19.90 -2.87
C LYS A 96 9.48 -20.03 -1.60
N ILE A 97 9.99 -19.56 -0.47
CA ILE A 97 9.28 -19.62 0.81
C ILE A 97 8.01 -18.78 0.75
N ALA A 98 8.09 -17.52 0.31
CA ALA A 98 6.93 -16.63 0.22
C ALA A 98 5.82 -17.23 -0.66
N PHE A 99 6.18 -17.78 -1.82
CA PHE A 99 5.23 -18.42 -2.72
C PHE A 99 4.55 -19.63 -2.08
N LEU A 100 5.34 -20.56 -1.51
CA LEU A 100 4.80 -21.75 -0.86
C LEU A 100 3.92 -21.40 0.34
N THR A 101 4.32 -20.41 1.14
CA THR A 101 3.54 -19.94 2.29
C THR A 101 2.23 -19.31 1.84
N VAL A 102 2.21 -18.44 0.83
CA VAL A 102 0.97 -17.81 0.34
C VAL A 102 0.01 -18.85 -0.24
N VAL A 103 0.51 -19.78 -1.05
CA VAL A 103 -0.33 -20.85 -1.62
C VAL A 103 -0.88 -21.75 -0.51
N GLY A 104 -0.01 -22.21 0.39
CA GLY A 104 -0.39 -23.05 1.52
C GLY A 104 -1.41 -22.37 2.43
N GLN A 105 -1.14 -21.14 2.88
CA GLN A 105 -2.06 -20.38 3.72
C GLN A 105 -3.37 -20.10 3.01
N SER A 106 -3.37 -19.68 1.74
CA SER A 106 -4.61 -19.34 1.03
C SER A 106 -5.52 -20.56 0.89
N LEU A 107 -4.95 -21.72 0.54
CA LEU A 107 -5.70 -22.99 0.46
C LEU A 107 -6.23 -23.41 1.83
N SER A 108 -5.37 -23.45 2.85
CA SER A 108 -5.77 -23.84 4.21
C SER A 108 -6.79 -22.88 4.81
N ALA A 109 -6.60 -21.58 4.67
CA ALA A 109 -7.51 -20.55 5.17
C ALA A 109 -8.86 -20.61 4.46
N SER A 110 -8.88 -20.83 3.14
CA SER A 110 -10.13 -20.95 2.38
C SER A 110 -10.95 -22.17 2.81
N LEU A 111 -10.29 -23.33 3.01
CA LEU A 111 -10.95 -24.55 3.49
C LEU A 111 -11.48 -24.39 4.92
N ALA A 112 -10.67 -23.81 5.81
CA ALA A 112 -11.08 -23.53 7.18
C ALA A 112 -12.26 -22.56 7.22
N ALA A 113 -12.19 -21.45 6.47
CA ALA A 113 -13.27 -20.47 6.37
C ALA A 113 -14.56 -21.10 5.82
N TYR A 114 -14.47 -21.97 4.82
CA TYR A 114 -15.62 -22.70 4.30
C TYR A 114 -16.27 -23.61 5.35
N ALA A 115 -15.46 -24.35 6.12
CA ALA A 115 -15.96 -25.20 7.19
C ALA A 115 -16.70 -24.39 8.27
N PHE A 116 -16.16 -23.24 8.69
CA PHE A 116 -16.83 -22.36 9.65
C PHE A 116 -18.09 -21.69 9.09
N ALA A 117 -18.09 -21.31 7.81
CA ALA A 117 -19.18 -20.55 7.19
C ALA A 117 -20.35 -21.41 6.71
N ARG A 118 -20.10 -22.64 6.24
CA ARG A 118 -21.12 -23.48 5.58
C ARG A 118 -21.46 -24.76 6.33
N LEU A 119 -20.54 -25.32 7.13
CA LEU A 119 -20.79 -26.57 7.87
C LEU A 119 -21.29 -26.26 9.29
N ARG A 120 -22.19 -27.11 9.79
CA ARG A 120 -22.63 -27.10 11.18
C ARG A 120 -22.01 -28.31 11.88
N PHE A 121 -21.05 -28.08 12.76
CA PHE A 121 -20.36 -29.12 13.53
C PHE A 121 -20.32 -28.75 15.03
N PRO A 122 -20.36 -29.75 15.94
CA PRO A 122 -20.28 -29.50 17.36
C PRO A 122 -18.90 -28.94 17.75
N GLY A 123 -18.86 -27.94 18.64
CA GLY A 123 -17.60 -27.30 19.09
C GLY A 123 -17.07 -26.17 18.22
N ARG A 124 -17.79 -25.76 17.17
CA ARG A 124 -17.39 -24.67 16.26
C ARG A 124 -16.99 -23.37 16.96
N GLU A 125 -17.80 -22.91 17.92
CA GLU A 125 -17.54 -21.66 18.64
C GLU A 125 -16.27 -21.75 19.50
N PHE A 126 -15.99 -22.91 20.10
CA PHE A 126 -14.76 -23.14 20.86
C PHE A 126 -13.52 -23.09 19.96
N CYS A 127 -13.55 -23.79 18.82
CA CYS A 127 -12.44 -23.75 17.85
C CYS A 127 -12.21 -22.33 17.31
N PHE A 128 -13.28 -21.55 17.11
CA PHE A 128 -13.17 -20.16 16.66
C PHE A 128 -12.53 -19.26 17.73
N MET A 129 -12.97 -19.38 18.99
CA MET A 129 -12.37 -18.63 20.11
C MET A 129 -10.90 -19.00 20.34
N LEU A 130 -10.55 -20.29 20.23
CA LEU A 130 -9.16 -20.75 20.32
C LEU A 130 -8.31 -20.11 19.23
N TRP A 131 -8.79 -20.11 17.98
CA TRP A 131 -8.07 -19.52 16.85
C TRP A 131 -7.86 -18.01 17.02
N LEU A 132 -8.89 -17.27 17.45
CA LEU A 132 -8.76 -15.85 17.79
C LEU A 132 -7.77 -15.63 18.92
N GLY A 133 -7.82 -16.46 19.97
CA GLY A 133 -6.88 -16.41 21.09
C GLY A 133 -5.43 -16.57 20.64
N CYS A 134 -5.16 -17.52 19.74
CA CYS A 134 -3.82 -17.74 19.19
C CYS A 134 -3.30 -16.53 18.40
N MET A 135 -4.16 -15.70 17.80
CA MET A 135 -3.73 -14.45 17.13
C MET A 135 -3.49 -13.28 18.09
N MET A 136 -3.98 -13.37 19.33
CA MET A 136 -3.85 -12.32 20.35
C MET A 136 -2.67 -12.54 21.30
N ILE A 137 -2.11 -13.75 21.34
CA ILE A 137 -0.87 -14.04 22.08
C ILE A 137 0.29 -13.42 21.28
N PRO A 138 1.01 -12.42 21.84
CA PRO A 138 2.09 -11.73 21.16
C PRO A 138 3.33 -12.62 20.96
#